data_AF-A0A8K0IWK5-F1
#
_entry.id   AF-A0A8K0IWK5-F1
#
_cell.length_a   1.000
_cell.length_b   1.000
_cell.length_c   1.000
_cell.angle_alpha   90.00
_cell.angle_beta   90.00
_cell.angle_gamma   90.00
#
_symmetry.space_group_name_H-M   'P 1'
#
loop_
_entity.id
_entity.type
_entity.pdbx_description
1 polymer ?
#
loop_
_entity_poly.entity_id
_entity_poly.type
_entity_poly.pdbx_seq_one_letter_code
_entity_poly.pdbx_strand_id
1 'polypeptide(L)'
;MKGLEQISGIPLAISPDGHPPVDGEGSGPVLSSWVSECHGIWYNIALIVPSVLFVVYLASQARRSFAKLTYGRSYIMIAYYALLWFVSILNLLWCALQAWQCTPGKEFSWNMLSLFTKSGMLFLEVSLVAFLLQGNHASGVEALTRTFVISGVIVSADLLLKALYAFGFGVPLFIDNSESANRVKWGLWIVHKLLLTAVYGLIFSMYHSKWRERLPARPAFYNYICAMFLLNLLSLFACVLMGNGAGFGFWWFNLTTICYHSLYLPLLYVTFLADFFQEEDLRLENVYYSEMKDAGFFDSDWD
;
A
#
# COMPACT_ATOMS: atom_id res chain seq x y z
N MET A 1 -53.25 -37.30 -34.13
CA MET A 1 -54.12 -37.15 -35.33
C MET A 1 -54.38 -35.65 -35.49
N LYS A 2 -53.68 -35.00 -36.45
CA LYS A 2 -54.23 -34.37 -37.68
C LYS A 2 -55.13 -33.14 -37.37
N GLY A 3 -54.91 -31.92 -37.88
CA GLY A 3 -54.02 -31.36 -38.92
C GLY A 3 -53.86 -29.83 -38.71
N LEU A 4 -52.75 -29.22 -39.17
CA LEU A 4 -52.54 -28.59 -40.50
C LEU A 4 -53.51 -27.41 -40.74
N GLU A 5 -53.08 -26.15 -40.57
CA GLU A 5 -52.24 -25.33 -41.45
C GLU A 5 -53.02 -24.49 -42.48
N GLN A 6 -52.56 -23.24 -42.62
CA GLN A 6 -52.59 -22.37 -43.80
C GLN A 6 -53.89 -21.65 -44.22
N ILE A 7 -53.87 -20.34 -43.96
CA ILE A 7 -54.07 -19.30 -44.98
C ILE A 7 -52.82 -18.41 -44.87
N SER A 8 -51.80 -18.62 -45.73
CA SER A 8 -51.52 -17.85 -46.96
C SER A 8 -51.35 -16.34 -46.67
N GLY A 9 -50.28 -15.63 -46.99
CA GLY A 9 -49.18 -15.80 -47.94
C GLY A 9 -48.67 -14.39 -48.29
N ILE A 10 -47.35 -14.18 -48.22
CA ILE A 10 -46.55 -12.92 -48.31
C ILE A 10 -46.38 -12.50 -49.80
N PRO A 11 -46.00 -11.24 -50.17
CA PRO A 11 -44.56 -10.86 -50.35
C PRO A 11 -44.24 -9.38 -49.96
N LEU A 12 -43.16 -8.99 -49.26
CA LEU A 12 -41.71 -8.97 -49.56
C LEU A 12 -41.27 -8.01 -50.70
N ALA A 13 -40.62 -6.89 -50.32
CA ALA A 13 -39.56 -6.13 -51.04
C ALA A 13 -39.00 -5.05 -50.06
N ILE A 14 -37.77 -5.04 -49.54
CA ILE A 14 -36.37 -5.01 -50.08
C ILE A 14 -35.88 -3.59 -50.48
N SER A 15 -34.97 -3.05 -49.62
CA SER A 15 -33.80 -2.16 -49.84
C SER A 15 -33.95 -0.68 -50.29
N PRO A 16 -32.89 0.18 -50.26
CA PRO A 16 -31.54 0.10 -49.61
C PRO A 16 -31.08 1.41 -48.87
N ASP A 17 -29.93 1.33 -48.17
CA ASP A 17 -28.88 2.34 -47.87
C ASP A 17 -29.18 3.78 -47.37
N GLY A 18 -28.42 4.19 -46.33
CA GLY A 18 -28.22 5.61 -45.97
C GLY A 18 -27.51 5.86 -44.62
N HIS A 19 -26.19 5.73 -44.57
CA HIS A 19 -25.28 6.46 -43.66
C HIS A 19 -24.78 7.74 -44.39
N PRO A 20 -24.04 8.72 -43.79
CA PRO A 20 -23.99 9.37 -42.46
C PRO A 20 -24.19 10.92 -42.62
N PRO A 21 -23.77 11.87 -41.72
CA PRO A 21 -22.39 12.10 -41.22
C PRO A 21 -22.35 12.20 -39.66
N VAL A 22 -21.45 11.51 -38.95
CA VAL A 22 -20.10 11.96 -38.54
C VAL A 22 -19.94 13.47 -38.53
N ASP A 23 -19.95 14.08 -37.34
CA ASP A 23 -18.99 15.10 -36.91
C ASP A 23 -19.34 15.58 -35.50
N GLY A 24 -18.32 15.64 -34.64
CA GLY A 24 -18.46 16.00 -33.23
C GLY A 24 -17.29 15.51 -32.39
N GLU A 25 -16.08 15.71 -32.90
CA GLU A 25 -14.80 15.48 -32.25
C GLU A 25 -14.68 16.33 -30.97
N GLY A 26 -15.29 15.85 -29.90
CA GLY A 26 -15.04 16.33 -28.55
C GLY A 26 -13.87 15.55 -27.98
N SER A 27 -12.65 16.02 -28.25
CA SER A 27 -11.45 15.66 -27.49
C SER A 27 -11.60 16.07 -26.02
N GLY A 28 -12.47 15.38 -25.28
CA GLY A 28 -12.41 15.31 -23.83
C GLY A 28 -11.22 14.43 -23.46
N PRO A 29 -10.47 14.75 -22.38
CA PRO A 29 -9.28 14.00 -22.06
C PRO A 29 -9.71 12.54 -21.84
N VAL A 30 -9.11 11.61 -22.59
CA VAL A 30 -9.27 10.15 -22.41
C VAL A 30 -9.06 9.73 -20.95
N LEU A 31 -8.39 10.57 -20.17
CA LEU A 31 -8.22 10.49 -18.72
C LEU A 31 -9.52 10.56 -17.90
N SER A 32 -10.57 11.29 -18.33
CA SER A 32 -11.80 11.48 -17.53
C SER A 32 -12.78 10.31 -17.65
N SER A 33 -12.88 9.68 -18.82
CA SER A 33 -13.72 8.49 -19.03
C SER A 33 -13.18 7.27 -18.28
N TRP A 34 -11.85 7.11 -18.23
CA TRP A 34 -11.18 5.98 -17.56
C TRP A 34 -11.31 5.99 -16.03
N VAL A 35 -11.56 7.18 -15.44
CA VAL A 35 -11.62 7.38 -13.98
C VAL A 35 -13.02 7.12 -13.41
N SER A 36 -14.09 7.07 -14.22
CA SER A 36 -15.47 7.00 -13.71
C SER A 36 -16.14 5.62 -13.77
N GLU A 37 -15.65 4.67 -14.57
CA GLU A 37 -16.43 3.48 -14.92
C GLU A 37 -16.37 2.31 -13.92
N CYS A 38 -15.33 2.23 -13.08
CA CYS A 38 -15.14 1.09 -12.16
C CYS A 38 -15.40 1.44 -10.69
N HIS A 39 -14.88 2.60 -10.28
CA HIS A 39 -15.01 3.17 -8.94
C HIS A 39 -15.37 4.65 -9.08
N GLY A 40 -16.05 5.22 -8.09
CA GLY A 40 -16.41 6.64 -8.13
C GLY A 40 -15.19 7.55 -8.25
N ILE A 41 -15.31 8.66 -8.99
CA ILE A 41 -14.21 9.62 -9.25
C ILE A 41 -13.50 10.05 -7.95
N TRP A 42 -14.27 10.30 -6.89
CA TRP A 42 -13.75 10.68 -5.57
C TRP A 42 -12.87 9.60 -4.93
N TYR A 43 -13.19 8.32 -5.12
CA TYR A 43 -12.41 7.19 -4.61
C TYR A 43 -11.03 7.16 -5.28
N ASN A 44 -11.00 7.29 -6.61
CA ASN A 44 -9.77 7.29 -7.39
C ASN A 44 -8.88 8.51 -7.05
N ILE A 45 -9.48 9.70 -6.93
CA ILE A 45 -8.75 10.91 -6.53
C ILE A 45 -8.13 10.74 -5.13
N ALA A 46 -8.89 10.19 -4.17
CA ALA A 46 -8.42 9.97 -2.81
C ALA A 46 -7.26 8.96 -2.70
N LEU A 47 -7.09 8.08 -3.68
CA LEU A 47 -5.97 7.15 -3.79
C LEU A 47 -4.76 7.74 -4.53
N ILE A 48 -5.02 8.31 -5.70
CA ILE A 48 -3.96 8.75 -6.63
C ILE A 48 -3.24 9.98 -6.09
N VAL A 49 -3.97 11.00 -5.60
CA VAL A 49 -3.36 12.27 -5.20
C VAL A 49 -2.36 12.07 -4.06
N PRO A 50 -2.69 11.41 -2.94
CA PRO A 50 -1.71 11.18 -1.88
C PRO A 50 -0.51 10.34 -2.33
N SER A 51 -0.75 9.33 -3.18
CA SER A 51 0.30 8.46 -3.71
C SER A 51 1.28 9.25 -4.59
N VAL A 52 0.78 10.10 -5.51
CA VAL A 52 1.60 10.97 -6.35
C VAL A 52 2.38 11.96 -5.51
N LEU A 53 1.73 12.64 -4.56
CA LEU A 53 2.38 13.59 -3.67
C LEU A 53 3.53 12.94 -2.91
N PHE A 54 3.34 11.71 -2.40
CA PHE A 54 4.37 10.98 -1.70
C PHE A 54 5.55 10.59 -2.61
N VAL A 55 5.30 10.09 -3.82
CA VAL A 55 6.37 9.77 -4.78
C VAL A 55 7.14 11.02 -5.20
N VAL A 56 6.46 12.14 -5.47
CA VAL A 56 7.10 13.42 -5.79
C VAL A 56 7.93 13.92 -4.62
N TYR A 57 7.42 13.80 -3.40
CA TYR A 57 8.16 14.13 -2.19
C TYR A 57 9.44 13.29 -2.07
N LEU A 58 9.35 11.97 -2.22
CA LEU A 58 10.52 11.09 -2.24
C LEU A 58 11.51 11.49 -3.33
N ALA A 59 11.03 11.80 -4.55
CA ALA A 59 11.85 12.24 -5.67
C ALA A 59 12.61 13.53 -5.36
N SER A 60 11.93 14.49 -4.73
CA SER A 60 12.52 15.77 -4.35
C SER A 60 13.66 15.60 -3.32
N GLN A 61 13.52 14.63 -2.42
CA GLN A 61 14.51 14.35 -1.39
C GLN A 61 15.58 13.35 -1.84
N ALA A 62 15.34 12.60 -2.91
CA ALA A 62 16.20 11.51 -3.38
C ALA A 62 17.68 11.90 -3.44
N ARG A 63 18.01 13.04 -4.07
CA ARG A 63 19.42 13.47 -4.21
C ARG A 63 20.09 13.69 -2.86
N ARG A 64 19.38 14.30 -1.91
CA ARG A 64 19.91 14.56 -0.55
C ARG A 64 20.01 13.24 0.23
N SER A 65 18.95 12.43 0.19
CA SER A 65 18.89 11.14 0.86
C SER A 65 19.97 10.16 0.35
N PHE A 66 20.21 10.09 -0.96
CA PHE A 66 21.24 9.22 -1.53
C PHE A 66 22.65 9.67 -1.16
N ALA A 67 22.94 10.98 -1.20
CA ALA A 67 24.24 11.50 -0.77
C ALA A 67 24.52 11.14 0.71
N LYS A 68 23.52 11.33 1.58
CA LYS A 68 23.58 10.98 3.01
C LYS A 68 23.79 9.48 3.24
N LEU A 69 22.96 8.64 2.60
CA LEU A 69 23.04 7.19 2.71
C LEU A 69 24.40 6.63 2.25
N THR A 70 24.99 7.23 1.22
CA THR A 70 26.30 6.81 0.68
C THR A 70 27.43 7.17 1.66
N TYR A 71 27.34 8.31 2.34
CA TYR A 71 28.32 8.75 3.33
C TYR A 71 28.18 8.04 4.69
N GLY A 72 26.93 7.76 5.11
CA GLY A 72 26.60 7.05 6.35
C GLY A 72 26.95 5.56 6.35
N ARG A 73 27.32 4.99 5.18
CA ARG A 73 27.83 3.61 5.00
C ARG A 73 26.91 2.50 5.53
N SER A 74 25.63 2.77 5.76
CA SER A 74 24.64 1.80 6.21
C SER A 74 23.94 1.14 5.02
N TYR A 75 24.50 0.03 4.53
CA TYR A 75 23.94 -0.79 3.43
C TYR A 75 22.47 -1.17 3.63
N ILE A 76 22.06 -1.26 4.89
CA ILE A 76 20.73 -1.66 5.28
C ILE A 76 19.71 -0.53 5.13
N MET A 77 20.06 0.70 5.54
CA MET A 77 19.17 1.84 5.32
C MET A 77 19.04 2.15 3.81
N ILE A 78 20.09 1.88 3.03
CA ILE A 78 20.03 1.91 1.57
C ILE A 78 19.00 0.90 1.06
N ALA A 79 19.07 -0.36 1.50
CA ALA A 79 18.12 -1.40 1.10
C ALA A 79 16.69 -1.03 1.47
N TYR A 80 16.45 -0.54 2.69
CA TYR A 80 15.13 -0.13 3.16
C TYR A 80 14.58 1.06 2.35
N TYR A 81 15.41 2.07 2.06
CA TYR A 81 15.00 3.21 1.24
C TYR A 81 14.72 2.78 -0.22
N ALA A 82 15.52 1.88 -0.78
CA ALA A 82 15.30 1.33 -2.11
C ALA A 82 13.98 0.55 -2.19
N LEU A 83 13.66 -0.24 -1.16
CA LEU A 83 12.39 -0.94 -1.07
C LEU A 83 11.21 0.00 -0.88
N LEU A 84 11.36 1.03 -0.04
CA LEU A 84 10.35 2.06 0.11
C LEU A 84 10.03 2.71 -1.24
N TRP A 85 11.06 3.07 -2.01
CA TRP A 85 10.92 3.58 -3.38
C TRP A 85 10.18 2.60 -4.29
N PHE A 86 10.63 1.35 -4.31
CA PHE A 86 10.04 0.30 -5.13
C PHE A 86 8.56 0.09 -4.80
N VAL A 87 8.22 -0.07 -3.53
CA VAL A 87 6.83 -0.27 -3.07
C VAL A 87 5.99 0.98 -3.30
N SER A 88 6.57 2.18 -3.21
CA SER A 88 5.86 3.43 -3.51
C SER A 88 5.48 3.54 -4.99
N ILE A 89 6.37 3.13 -5.89
CA ILE A 89 6.07 3.06 -7.33
C ILE A 89 5.01 1.99 -7.60
N LEU A 90 5.12 0.81 -6.99
CA LEU A 90 4.08 -0.23 -7.11
C LEU A 90 2.73 0.23 -6.58
N ASN A 91 2.70 0.97 -5.47
CA ASN A 91 1.48 1.56 -4.93
C ASN A 91 0.90 2.61 -5.86
N LEU A 92 1.73 3.49 -6.41
CA LEU A 92 1.29 4.47 -7.39
C LEU A 92 0.70 3.80 -8.64
N LEU A 93 1.35 2.73 -9.14
CA LEU A 93 0.82 1.94 -10.25
C LEU A 93 -0.51 1.29 -9.87
N TRP A 94 -0.64 0.73 -8.68
CA TRP A 94 -1.90 0.13 -8.20
C TRP A 94 -3.03 1.17 -8.10
N CYS A 95 -2.75 2.35 -7.55
CA CYS A 95 -3.70 3.47 -7.45
C CYS A 95 -4.05 4.06 -8.82
N ALA A 96 -3.08 4.15 -9.73
CA ALA A 96 -3.33 4.64 -11.08
C ALA A 96 -4.17 3.62 -11.85
N LEU A 97 -3.81 2.34 -11.84
CA LEU A 97 -4.37 1.29 -12.71
C LEU A 97 -5.67 0.65 -12.20
N GLN A 98 -6.43 1.34 -11.34
CA GLN A 98 -7.70 0.84 -10.77
C GLN A 98 -8.70 0.38 -11.84
N ALA A 99 -8.75 1.03 -12.99
CA ALA A 99 -9.66 0.63 -14.07
C ALA A 99 -9.36 -0.76 -14.66
N TRP A 100 -8.14 -1.30 -14.46
CA TRP A 100 -7.82 -2.68 -14.88
C TRP A 100 -8.65 -3.71 -14.14
N GLN A 101 -9.15 -3.39 -12.94
CA GLN A 101 -10.05 -4.27 -12.19
C GLN A 101 -11.37 -4.52 -12.93
N CYS A 102 -11.89 -3.54 -13.67
CA CYS A 102 -13.15 -3.65 -14.40
C CYS A 102 -12.98 -3.89 -15.90
N THR A 103 -11.73 -4.01 -16.39
CA THR A 103 -11.48 -4.28 -17.81
C THR A 103 -11.42 -5.79 -18.05
N PRO A 104 -12.34 -6.38 -18.84
CA PRO A 104 -12.28 -7.80 -19.14
C PRO A 104 -10.96 -8.16 -19.85
N GLY A 105 -10.32 -9.24 -19.44
CA GLY A 105 -9.04 -9.71 -19.99
C GLY A 105 -7.77 -9.14 -19.35
N LYS A 106 -7.87 -8.18 -18.41
CA LYS A 106 -6.72 -7.65 -17.63
C LYS A 106 -6.64 -8.17 -16.20
N GLU A 107 -7.49 -9.13 -15.83
CA GLU A 107 -7.58 -9.69 -14.48
C GLU A 107 -6.25 -10.27 -13.98
N PHE A 108 -5.51 -10.96 -14.84
CA PHE A 108 -4.20 -11.52 -14.50
C PHE A 108 -3.21 -10.43 -14.06
N SER A 109 -3.08 -9.36 -14.86
CA SER A 109 -2.19 -8.24 -14.58
C SER A 109 -2.62 -7.48 -13.31
N TRP A 110 -3.93 -7.29 -13.11
CA TRP A 110 -4.48 -6.67 -11.91
C TRP A 110 -4.19 -7.49 -10.64
N ASN A 111 -4.37 -8.80 -10.71
CA ASN A 111 -4.09 -9.72 -9.61
C ASN A 111 -2.59 -9.77 -9.30
N MET A 112 -1.71 -9.82 -10.31
CA MET A 112 -0.26 -9.73 -10.11
C MET A 112 0.15 -8.42 -9.45
N LEU A 113 -0.31 -7.29 -9.99
CA LEU A 113 0.02 -5.96 -9.45
C LEU A 113 -0.46 -5.84 -8.00
N SER A 114 -1.70 -6.23 -7.71
CA SER A 114 -2.27 -6.20 -6.37
C SER A 114 -1.51 -7.10 -5.38
N LEU A 115 -1.08 -8.27 -5.83
CA LEU A 115 -0.32 -9.22 -5.01
C LEU A 115 1.07 -8.68 -4.68
N PHE A 116 1.80 -8.13 -5.66
CA PHE A 116 3.10 -7.51 -5.42
C PHE A 116 3.01 -6.25 -4.57
N THR A 117 2.04 -5.37 -4.82
CA THR A 117 1.88 -4.14 -4.04
C THR A 117 1.55 -4.45 -2.59
N LYS A 118 0.57 -5.32 -2.31
CA LYS A 118 0.18 -5.65 -0.93
C LYS A 118 1.26 -6.43 -0.18
N SER A 119 1.96 -7.35 -0.85
CA SER A 119 3.08 -8.07 -0.22
C SER A 119 4.27 -7.14 0.05
N GLY A 120 4.60 -6.23 -0.86
CA GLY A 120 5.66 -5.25 -0.67
C GLY A 120 5.38 -4.32 0.53
N MET A 121 4.13 -3.85 0.68
CA MET A 121 3.71 -3.07 1.85
C MET A 121 3.83 -3.89 3.14
N LEU A 122 3.29 -5.12 3.16
CA LEU A 122 3.37 -6.01 4.33
C LEU A 122 4.83 -6.32 4.70
N PHE A 123 5.72 -6.44 3.71
CA PHE A 123 7.13 -6.67 3.94
C PHE A 123 7.81 -5.50 4.65
N LEU A 124 7.56 -4.27 4.17
CA LEU A 124 8.01 -3.07 4.86
C LEU A 124 7.43 -3.00 6.28
N GLU A 125 6.17 -3.39 6.45
CA GLU A 125 5.49 -3.42 7.75
C GLU A 125 6.19 -4.34 8.76
N VAL A 126 6.34 -5.61 8.39
CA VAL A 126 6.81 -6.66 9.29
C VAL A 126 8.31 -6.50 9.56
N SER A 127 9.12 -6.18 8.54
CA SER A 127 10.56 -5.98 8.70
C SER A 127 10.88 -4.88 9.71
N LEU A 128 10.11 -3.80 9.63
CA LEU A 128 10.27 -2.61 10.44
C LEU A 128 9.79 -2.79 11.87
N VAL A 129 8.57 -3.31 12.05
CA VAL A 129 8.04 -3.62 13.39
C VAL A 129 8.97 -4.60 14.09
N ALA A 130 9.45 -5.63 13.38
CA ALA A 130 10.41 -6.58 13.94
C ALA A 130 11.75 -5.94 14.34
N PHE A 131 12.28 -5.02 13.51
CA PHE A 131 13.50 -4.28 13.83
C PHE A 131 13.36 -3.45 15.11
N LEU A 132 12.25 -2.74 15.25
CA LEU A 132 12.00 -1.85 16.40
C LEU A 132 11.78 -2.61 17.70
N LEU A 133 11.17 -3.79 17.61
CA LEU A 133 10.94 -4.67 18.76
C LEU A 133 12.23 -5.32 19.29
N GLN A 134 13.31 -5.41 18.49
CA GLN A 134 14.57 -6.00 18.96
C GLN A 134 15.33 -5.12 19.95
N GLY A 135 15.06 -3.81 19.98
CA GLY A 135 15.70 -2.89 20.90
C GLY A 135 17.22 -2.75 20.69
N ASN A 136 17.86 -1.96 21.56
CA ASN A 136 19.26 -1.53 21.45
C ASN A 136 20.30 -2.60 21.84
N HIS A 137 20.01 -3.90 21.67
CA HIS A 137 20.82 -5.00 22.24
C HIS A 137 21.60 -5.83 21.22
N ALA A 138 21.53 -5.49 19.94
CA ALA A 138 22.32 -6.14 18.89
C ALA A 138 23.00 -5.08 18.02
N SER A 139 24.16 -5.41 17.45
CA SER A 139 24.78 -4.59 16.41
C SER A 139 23.72 -4.33 15.34
N GLY A 140 23.35 -3.06 15.12
CA GLY A 140 22.12 -2.71 14.39
C GLY A 140 22.06 -3.32 12.99
N VAL A 141 23.21 -3.61 12.40
CA VAL A 141 23.35 -4.27 11.10
C VAL A 141 22.97 -5.75 11.11
N GLU A 142 23.43 -6.51 12.09
CA GLU A 142 23.15 -7.95 12.18
C GLU A 142 21.71 -8.21 12.61
N ALA A 143 21.22 -7.41 13.57
CA ALA A 143 19.84 -7.45 14.04
C ALA A 143 18.86 -7.19 12.89
N LEU A 144 19.09 -6.12 12.12
CA LEU A 144 18.22 -5.72 11.03
C LEU A 144 18.30 -6.71 9.85
N THR A 145 19.48 -7.22 9.50
CA THR A 145 19.59 -8.26 8.45
C THR A 145 18.78 -9.49 8.84
N ARG A 146 18.85 -9.90 10.11
CA ARG A 146 18.08 -11.03 10.63
C ARG A 146 16.57 -10.77 10.58
N THR A 147 16.09 -9.58 10.97
CA THR A 147 14.66 -9.26 10.89
C THR A 147 14.18 -9.22 9.46
N PHE A 148 14.98 -8.66 8.55
CA PHE A 148 14.69 -8.59 7.13
C PHE A 148 14.54 -9.97 6.48
N VAL A 149 15.42 -10.90 6.82
CA VAL A 149 15.33 -12.29 6.35
C VAL A 149 14.08 -12.97 6.92
N ILE A 150 13.82 -12.83 8.23
CA ILE A 150 12.65 -13.44 8.88
C ILE A 150 11.35 -12.88 8.29
N SER A 151 11.23 -11.56 8.15
CA SER A 151 10.07 -10.93 7.52
C SER A 151 9.94 -11.35 6.06
N GLY A 152 11.06 -11.54 5.36
CA GLY A 152 11.09 -12.00 3.98
C GLY A 152 10.48 -13.38 3.82
N VAL A 153 10.84 -14.31 4.71
CA VAL A 153 10.26 -15.66 4.74
C VAL A 153 8.77 -15.61 5.05
N ILE A 154 8.36 -14.85 6.07
CA ILE A 154 6.94 -14.72 6.46
C ILE A 154 6.11 -14.17 5.30
N VAL A 155 6.56 -13.09 4.67
CA VAL A 155 5.83 -12.46 3.56
C VAL A 155 5.90 -13.30 2.29
N SER A 156 6.99 -14.02 2.04
CA SER A 156 7.06 -14.96 0.92
C SER A 156 6.04 -16.10 1.09
N ALA A 157 5.89 -16.63 2.29
CA ALA A 157 4.87 -17.64 2.59
C ALA A 157 3.44 -17.08 2.40
N ASP A 158 3.19 -15.86 2.88
CA ASP A 158 1.91 -15.15 2.67
C ASP A 158 1.63 -14.88 1.19
N LEU A 159 2.64 -14.47 0.44
CA LEU A 159 2.59 -14.24 -1.01
C LEU A 159 2.25 -15.53 -1.75
N LEU A 160 2.95 -16.63 -1.44
CA LEU A 160 2.72 -17.94 -2.05
C LEU A 160 1.30 -18.45 -1.74
N LEU A 161 0.83 -18.28 -0.50
CA LEU A 161 -0.53 -18.64 -0.11
C LEU A 161 -1.55 -17.85 -0.95
N LYS A 162 -1.41 -16.53 -1.03
CA LYS A 162 -2.30 -15.68 -1.82
C LYS A 162 -2.23 -16.00 -3.31
N ALA A 163 -1.04 -16.31 -3.85
CA ALA A 163 -0.85 -16.71 -5.24
C ALA A 163 -1.55 -18.05 -5.55
N LEU A 164 -1.45 -19.03 -4.65
CA LEU A 164 -2.12 -20.32 -4.81
C LEU A 164 -3.65 -20.17 -4.83
N TYR A 165 -4.20 -19.35 -3.93
CA TYR A 165 -5.64 -19.07 -3.90
C TYR A 165 -6.12 -18.24 -5.10
N ALA A 166 -5.35 -17.22 -5.51
CA ALA A 166 -5.72 -16.35 -6.64
C ALA A 166 -5.60 -17.08 -7.99
N PHE A 167 -4.47 -17.72 -8.26
CA PHE A 167 -4.14 -18.29 -9.57
C PHE A 167 -4.41 -19.79 -9.65
N GLY A 168 -4.25 -20.53 -8.55
CA GLY A 168 -4.47 -21.98 -8.52
C GLY A 168 -5.93 -22.35 -8.34
N PHE A 169 -6.59 -21.78 -7.32
CA PHE A 169 -8.01 -22.01 -7.02
C PHE A 169 -8.95 -21.04 -7.74
N GLY A 170 -8.43 -20.03 -8.44
CA GLY A 170 -9.23 -19.04 -9.17
C GLY A 170 -10.12 -18.18 -8.28
N VAL A 171 -9.79 -18.02 -6.99
CA VAL A 171 -10.59 -17.20 -6.07
C VAL A 171 -10.29 -15.72 -6.36
N PRO A 172 -11.30 -14.87 -6.65
CA PRO A 172 -11.11 -13.46 -6.96
C PRO A 172 -10.73 -12.66 -5.70
N LEU A 173 -9.49 -12.80 -5.23
CA LEU A 173 -8.99 -12.17 -4.01
C LEU A 173 -8.90 -10.65 -4.11
N PHE A 174 -8.65 -10.12 -5.30
CA PHE A 174 -8.40 -8.70 -5.56
C PHE A 174 -9.45 -8.03 -6.47
N ILE A 175 -10.46 -8.79 -6.92
CA ILE A 175 -11.59 -8.26 -7.70
C ILE A 175 -12.77 -8.10 -6.74
N ASP A 176 -13.21 -6.85 -6.57
CA ASP A 176 -14.39 -6.51 -5.79
C ASP A 176 -15.60 -6.37 -6.72
N ASN A 177 -16.25 -7.50 -7.03
CA ASN A 177 -17.58 -7.48 -7.61
C ASN A 177 -18.63 -7.48 -6.50
N SER A 178 -19.58 -6.55 -6.59
CA SER A 178 -20.69 -6.36 -5.65
C SER A 178 -21.59 -7.59 -5.47
N GLU A 179 -21.57 -8.53 -6.41
CA GLU A 179 -22.49 -9.68 -6.44
C GLU A 179 -22.00 -10.94 -5.72
N SER A 180 -20.71 -11.07 -5.37
CA SER A 180 -20.20 -12.34 -4.82
C SER A 180 -19.82 -12.25 -3.35
N ALA A 181 -20.74 -12.70 -2.49
CA ALA A 181 -20.46 -13.09 -1.10
C ALA A 181 -19.62 -14.38 -1.08
N ASN A 182 -18.40 -14.33 -1.64
CA ASN A 182 -17.52 -15.47 -1.67
C ASN A 182 -16.95 -15.70 -0.27
N ARG A 183 -17.56 -16.63 0.48
CA ARG A 183 -17.22 -16.92 1.88
C ARG A 183 -15.74 -17.27 2.07
N VAL A 184 -15.11 -17.90 1.07
CA VAL A 184 -13.68 -18.26 1.11
C VAL A 184 -12.78 -17.02 1.01
N LYS A 185 -13.10 -16.07 0.12
CA LYS A 185 -12.40 -14.78 -0.01
C LYS A 185 -12.43 -14.05 1.34
N TRP A 186 -13.63 -13.80 1.87
CA TRP A 186 -13.81 -13.06 3.11
C TRP A 186 -13.23 -13.80 4.31
N GLY A 187 -13.33 -15.13 4.37
CA GLY A 187 -12.69 -15.94 5.41
C GLY A 187 -11.16 -15.76 5.44
N LEU A 188 -10.50 -15.79 4.29
CA LEU A 188 -9.06 -15.58 4.19
C LEU A 188 -8.66 -14.16 4.64
N TRP A 189 -9.40 -13.14 4.19
CA TRP A 189 -9.18 -11.75 4.60
C TRP A 189 -9.42 -11.53 6.10
N ILE A 190 -10.45 -12.15 6.68
CA ILE A 190 -10.75 -12.10 8.12
C ILE A 190 -9.59 -12.71 8.91
N VAL A 191 -9.12 -13.91 8.56
CA VAL A 191 -8.01 -14.56 9.27
C VAL A 191 -6.74 -13.72 9.19
N HIS A 192 -6.43 -13.18 8.00
CA HIS A 192 -5.26 -12.33 7.82
C HIS A 192 -5.35 -11.04 8.65
N LYS A 193 -6.49 -10.34 8.62
CA LYS A 193 -6.70 -9.10 9.40
C LYS A 193 -6.81 -9.35 10.90
N LEU A 194 -7.34 -10.48 11.31
CA LEU A 194 -7.35 -10.90 12.70
C LEU A 194 -5.94 -11.11 13.22
N LEU A 195 -5.08 -11.79 12.44
CA LEU A 195 -3.68 -11.99 12.81
C LEU A 195 -2.94 -10.67 12.97
N LEU A 196 -3.06 -9.75 12.02
CA LEU A 196 -2.45 -8.42 12.11
C LEU A 196 -2.99 -7.63 13.32
N THR A 197 -4.31 -7.62 13.51
CA THR A 197 -4.94 -6.95 14.66
C THR A 197 -4.45 -7.52 15.99
N ALA A 198 -4.30 -8.84 16.08
CA ALA A 198 -3.77 -9.50 17.28
C ALA A 198 -2.31 -9.09 17.53
N VAL A 199 -1.44 -9.10 16.51
CA VAL A 199 -0.04 -8.69 16.65
C VAL A 199 0.06 -7.23 17.10
N TYR A 200 -0.63 -6.30 16.43
CA TYR A 200 -0.62 -4.89 16.81
C TYR A 200 -1.27 -4.65 18.17
N GLY A 201 -2.33 -5.39 18.51
CA GLY A 201 -2.97 -5.33 19.82
C GLY A 201 -2.08 -5.83 20.95
N LEU A 202 -1.27 -6.87 20.70
CA LEU A 202 -0.26 -7.35 21.63
C LEU A 202 0.83 -6.29 21.86
N ILE A 203 1.36 -5.67 20.80
CA ILE A 203 2.36 -4.60 20.92
C ILE A 203 1.77 -3.40 21.67
N PHE A 204 0.53 -3.03 21.36
CA PHE A 204 -0.19 -1.96 22.06
C PHE A 204 -0.41 -2.29 23.54
N SER A 205 -0.76 -3.53 23.85
CA SER A 205 -0.91 -4.00 25.24
C SER A 205 0.41 -4.01 25.99
N MET A 206 1.51 -4.42 25.35
CA MET A 206 2.87 -4.36 25.92
C MET A 206 3.25 -2.94 26.34
N TYR A 207 2.81 -1.93 25.57
CA TYR A 207 3.05 -0.52 25.90
C TYR A 207 2.33 -0.06 27.17
N HIS A 208 1.09 -0.51 27.39
CA HIS A 208 0.32 -0.19 28.59
C HIS A 208 0.70 -1.05 29.81
N SER A 209 1.47 -2.11 29.60
CA SER A 209 1.90 -3.03 30.65
C SER A 209 3.29 -2.65 31.20
N LYS A 210 3.73 -3.38 32.24
CA LYS A 210 5.07 -3.24 32.83
C LYS A 210 6.21 -3.59 31.86
N TRP A 211 5.89 -4.13 30.68
CA TRP A 211 6.83 -4.51 29.62
C TRP A 211 7.22 -3.34 28.71
N ARG A 212 6.76 -2.12 29.00
CA ARG A 212 7.09 -0.90 28.26
C ARG A 212 8.60 -0.69 28.09
N GLU A 213 9.41 -1.11 29.06
CA GLU A 213 10.87 -0.96 29.04
C GLU A 213 11.56 -1.71 27.88
N ARG A 214 10.89 -2.70 27.26
CA ARG A 214 11.39 -3.38 26.06
C ARG A 214 11.03 -2.70 24.74
N LEU A 215 10.13 -1.72 24.76
CA LEU A 215 9.71 -1.01 23.56
C LEU A 215 10.56 0.25 23.35
N PRO A 216 10.78 0.69 22.10
CA PRO A 216 11.50 1.93 21.83
C PRO A 216 10.76 3.11 22.48
N ALA A 217 11.48 3.96 23.21
CA ALA A 217 10.91 5.10 23.95
C ALA A 217 10.46 6.27 23.05
N ARG A 218 10.13 6.01 21.77
CA ARG A 218 9.80 7.04 20.78
C ARG A 218 8.27 7.25 20.69
N PRO A 219 7.76 8.48 20.87
CA PRO A 219 6.32 8.76 20.77
C PRO A 219 5.76 8.52 19.36
N ALA A 220 6.56 8.73 18.31
CA ALA A 220 6.16 8.47 16.92
C ALA A 220 5.84 6.99 16.67
N PHE A 221 6.61 6.07 17.28
CA PHE A 221 6.35 4.63 17.20
C PHE A 221 5.01 4.26 17.82
N TYR A 222 4.66 4.85 18.96
CA TYR A 222 3.37 4.62 19.61
C TYR A 222 2.19 5.07 18.73
N ASN A 223 2.28 6.27 18.15
CA ASN A 223 1.24 6.78 17.26
C ASN A 223 1.06 5.87 16.04
N TYR A 224 2.16 5.34 15.49
CA TYR A 224 2.13 4.36 14.40
C TYR A 224 1.43 3.06 14.80
N ILE A 225 1.81 2.44 15.92
CA ILE A 225 1.19 1.20 16.40
C ILE A 225 -0.32 1.40 16.66
N CYS A 226 -0.70 2.53 17.27
CA CYS A 226 -2.10 2.85 17.51
C CYS A 226 -2.89 3.02 16.20
N ALA A 227 -2.36 3.79 15.23
CA ALA A 227 -2.99 3.98 13.94
C ALA A 227 -3.15 2.66 13.17
N MET A 228 -2.12 1.82 13.14
CA MET A 228 -2.15 0.52 12.47
C MET A 228 -3.08 -0.48 13.17
N PHE A 229 -3.14 -0.47 14.50
CA PHE A 229 -4.09 -1.26 15.26
C PHE A 229 -5.53 -0.87 14.92
N LEU A 230 -5.86 0.42 14.94
CA LEU A 230 -7.19 0.93 14.62
C LEU A 230 -7.58 0.64 13.16
N LEU A 231 -6.67 0.85 12.20
CA LEU A 231 -6.92 0.54 10.78
C LEU A 231 -7.17 -0.95 10.55
N ASN A 232 -6.39 -1.83 11.19
CA ASN A 232 -6.59 -3.28 11.06
C ASN A 232 -7.87 -3.75 11.75
N LEU A 233 -8.23 -3.17 12.91
CA LEU A 233 -9.48 -3.46 13.60
C LEU A 233 -10.71 -3.03 12.77
N LEU A 234 -10.68 -1.84 12.19
CA LEU A 234 -11.73 -1.36 11.28
C LEU A 234 -11.82 -2.22 10.03
N SER A 235 -10.68 -2.64 9.47
CA SER A 235 -10.63 -3.52 8.30
C SER A 235 -11.18 -4.92 8.62
N LEU A 236 -10.86 -5.47 9.79
CA LEU A 236 -11.42 -6.73 10.28
C LEU A 236 -12.94 -6.64 10.43
N PHE A 237 -13.43 -5.57 11.06
CA PHE A 237 -14.86 -5.31 11.20
C PHE A 237 -15.56 -5.22 9.84
N ALA A 238 -14.96 -4.50 8.89
CA ALA A 238 -15.47 -4.42 7.52
C ALA A 238 -15.52 -5.80 6.84
N CYS A 239 -14.48 -6.61 6.97
CA CYS A 239 -14.44 -7.97 6.39
C CYS A 239 -15.50 -8.89 6.99
N VAL A 240 -15.77 -8.80 8.31
CA VAL A 240 -16.85 -9.56 8.97
C VAL A 240 -18.22 -9.12 8.46
N LEU A 241 -18.46 -7.82 8.33
CA LEU A 241 -19.70 -7.29 7.76
C LEU A 241 -19.91 -7.75 6.31
N MET A 242 -18.86 -7.75 5.50
CA MET A 242 -18.92 -8.22 4.11
C MET A 242 -19.13 -9.73 4.01
N GLY A 243 -18.52 -10.51 4.90
CA GLY A 243 -18.77 -11.96 5.01
C GLY A 243 -20.23 -12.29 5.35
N ASN A 244 -20.90 -11.41 6.10
CA ASN A 244 -22.31 -11.51 6.47
C ASN A 244 -23.27 -10.88 5.44
N GLY A 245 -22.76 -10.33 4.33
CA GLY A 245 -23.58 -9.72 3.27
C GLY A 245 -24.16 -8.34 3.62
N ALA A 246 -23.66 -7.67 4.67
CA ALA A 246 -24.09 -6.33 5.01
C ALA A 246 -23.46 -5.30 4.06
N GLY A 247 -24.27 -4.62 3.25
CA GLY A 247 -23.80 -3.64 2.26
C GLY A 247 -22.97 -2.48 2.85
N PHE A 248 -23.19 -2.14 4.12
CA PHE A 248 -22.39 -1.15 4.85
C PHE A 248 -20.91 -1.56 5.00
N GLY A 249 -20.62 -2.87 4.99
CA GLY A 249 -19.25 -3.39 5.02
C GLY A 249 -18.41 -2.95 3.82
N PHE A 250 -19.02 -2.82 2.64
CA PHE A 250 -18.31 -2.38 1.42
C PHE A 250 -17.77 -0.96 1.54
N TRP A 251 -18.57 -0.05 2.13
CA TRP A 251 -18.13 1.33 2.34
C TRP A 251 -16.94 1.42 3.31
N TRP A 252 -16.99 0.70 4.44
CA TRP A 252 -15.87 0.65 5.38
C TRP A 252 -14.63 -0.03 4.79
N PHE A 253 -14.82 -1.09 4.00
CA PHE A 253 -13.72 -1.77 3.33
C PHE A 253 -13.01 -0.84 2.33
N ASN A 254 -13.78 -0.07 1.56
CA ASN A 254 -13.24 0.93 0.64
C ASN A 254 -12.51 2.06 1.37
N LEU A 255 -13.08 2.57 2.46
CA LEU A 255 -12.43 3.61 3.26
C LEU A 255 -11.11 3.13 3.87
N THR A 256 -11.09 1.92 4.46
CA THR A 256 -9.86 1.35 5.02
C THR A 256 -8.81 1.07 3.94
N THR A 257 -9.24 0.69 2.73
CA THR A 257 -8.36 0.55 1.56
C THR A 257 -7.75 1.88 1.15
N ILE A 258 -8.55 2.95 1.07
CA ILE A 258 -8.04 4.32 0.80
C ILE A 258 -7.02 4.72 1.86
N CYS A 259 -7.36 4.59 3.14
CA CYS A 259 -6.45 4.96 4.22
C CYS A 259 -5.14 4.18 4.16
N TYR A 260 -5.19 2.87 3.90
CA TYR A 260 -4.00 2.04 3.79
C TYR A 260 -3.13 2.47 2.61
N HIS A 261 -3.68 2.53 1.40
CA HIS A 261 -2.88 2.85 0.20
C HIS A 261 -2.41 4.32 0.15
N SER A 262 -3.14 5.25 0.77
CA SER A 262 -2.79 6.67 0.75
C SER A 262 -1.90 7.11 1.91
N LEU A 263 -2.08 6.57 3.12
CA LEU A 263 -1.42 7.09 4.33
C LEU A 263 -0.32 6.17 4.87
N TYR A 264 -0.34 4.88 4.55
CA TYR A 264 0.60 3.91 5.14
C TYR A 264 2.07 4.24 4.83
N LEU A 265 2.42 4.42 3.55
CA LEU A 265 3.79 4.69 3.13
C LEU A 265 4.31 6.05 3.65
N PRO A 266 3.53 7.15 3.60
CA PRO A 266 3.91 8.40 4.27
C PRO A 266 4.12 8.26 5.77
N LEU A 267 3.22 7.56 6.48
CA LEU A 267 3.35 7.34 7.92
C LEU A 267 4.64 6.59 8.23
N LEU A 268 4.91 5.52 7.49
CA LEU A 268 6.13 4.73 7.60
C LEU A 268 7.38 5.57 7.32
N TYR A 269 7.36 6.46 6.31
CA TYR A 269 8.50 7.35 6.07
C TYR A 269 8.74 8.30 7.24
N VAL A 270 7.69 8.97 7.73
CA VAL A 270 7.79 9.96 8.80
C VAL A 270 8.25 9.32 10.10
N THR A 271 7.77 8.13 10.43
CA THR A 271 8.09 7.51 11.72
C THR A 271 9.49 6.90 11.78
N PHE A 272 10.14 6.68 10.64
CA PHE A 272 11.41 5.95 10.58
C PHE A 272 12.51 6.63 9.79
N LEU A 273 12.22 7.05 8.57
CA LEU A 273 13.22 7.60 7.68
C LEU A 273 13.48 9.08 7.93
N ALA A 274 12.44 9.85 8.25
CA ALA A 274 12.58 11.27 8.53
C ALA A 274 13.52 11.52 9.73
N ASP A 275 13.33 10.77 10.81
CA ASP A 275 14.18 10.84 12.00
C ASP A 275 15.64 10.49 11.67
N PHE A 276 15.88 9.42 10.90
CA PHE A 276 17.24 9.03 10.52
C PHE A 276 17.97 10.13 9.73
N PHE A 277 17.28 10.75 8.75
CA PHE A 277 17.89 11.82 7.97
C PHE A 277 18.13 13.09 8.79
N GLN A 278 17.34 13.35 9.84
CA GLN A 278 17.53 14.46 10.78
C GLN A 278 18.68 14.19 11.75
N GLU A 279 18.79 12.99 12.31
CA GLU A 279 19.89 12.59 13.19
C GLU A 279 21.24 12.69 12.45
N GLU A 280 21.29 12.29 11.18
CA GLU A 280 22.49 12.45 10.35
C GLU A 280 22.84 13.91 10.05
N ASP A 281 21.84 14.78 9.81
CA ASP A 281 22.06 16.22 9.60
C ASP A 281 22.69 16.87 10.84
N LEU A 282 22.11 16.62 12.02
CA LEU A 282 22.65 17.11 13.28
C LEU A 282 24.08 16.60 13.52
N ARG A 283 24.36 15.34 13.18
CA ARG A 283 25.71 14.78 13.30
C ARG A 283 26.69 15.47 12.35
N LEU A 284 26.29 15.72 11.11
CA LEU A 284 27.12 16.41 10.12
C LEU A 284 27.42 17.85 10.55
N GLU A 285 26.41 18.58 11.03
CA GLU A 285 26.55 19.93 11.58
C GLU A 285 27.48 19.96 12.79
N ASN A 286 27.37 18.99 13.70
CA ASN A 286 28.27 18.89 14.87
C ASN A 286 29.72 18.62 14.46
N VAL A 287 29.96 17.73 13.49
CA VAL A 287 31.32 17.46 12.98
C VAL A 287 31.88 18.71 12.32
N TYR A 288 31.11 19.36 11.44
CA TYR A 288 31.51 20.59 10.79
C TYR A 288 31.81 21.72 11.79
N TYR A 289 30.97 21.88 12.81
CA TYR A 289 31.18 22.84 13.88
C TYR A 289 32.46 22.54 14.68
N SER A 290 32.73 21.27 14.99
CA SER A 290 33.97 20.88 15.66
C SER A 290 35.21 21.15 14.80
N GLU A 291 35.14 20.92 13.49
CA GLU A 291 36.24 21.23 12.57
C GLU A 291 36.48 22.75 12.46
N MET A 292 35.42 23.55 12.43
CA MET A 292 35.54 25.02 12.48
C MET A 292 36.12 25.51 13.81
N LYS A 293 35.75 24.87 14.92
CA LYS A 293 36.31 25.16 16.24
C LYS A 293 37.80 24.82 16.30
N ASP A 294 38.20 23.64 15.82
CA ASP A 294 39.61 23.22 15.81
C ASP A 294 40.47 24.08 14.86
N ALA A 295 39.85 24.67 13.82
CA ALA A 295 40.49 25.63 12.93
C ALA A 295 40.66 27.04 13.54
N GLY A 296 40.28 27.25 14.81
CA GLY A 296 40.38 28.54 15.51
C GLY A 296 39.38 29.59 15.01
N PHE A 297 38.35 29.20 14.25
CA PHE A 297 37.38 30.14 13.68
C PHE A 297 36.49 30.82 14.74
N PHE A 298 36.44 30.23 15.95
CA PHE A 298 35.69 30.76 17.10
C PHE A 298 36.58 31.29 18.23
N ASP A 299 37.91 31.24 18.06
CA ASP A 299 38.87 31.87 18.97
C ASP A 299 39.02 33.34 18.56
N SER A 300 37.92 34.10 18.61
CA SER A 300 38.02 35.56 18.59
C SER A 300 38.39 35.99 20.01
N ASP A 301 39.64 36.43 20.19
CA ASP A 301 40.10 37.21 21.33
C ASP A 301 39.11 38.39 21.54
N TRP A 302 38.18 38.23 22.49
CA TRP A 302 37.37 39.31 23.03
C TRP A 302 38.15 39.94 24.17
N ASP A 303 39.22 40.65 23.83
CA ASP A 303 39.86 41.65 24.70
C ASP A 303 39.36 43.06 24.35
#